data_AF-A0A4Y2CMY1-F1
#
_entry.id   AF-A0A4Y2CMY1-F1
#
_cell.length_a   1.000
_cell.length_b   1.000
_cell.length_c   1.000
_cell.angle_alpha   90.00
_cell.angle_beta   90.00
_cell.angle_gamma   90.00
#
_symmetry.space_group_name_H-M   'P 1'
#
loop_
_entity.id
_entity.type
_entity.pdbx_description
1 polymer ?
#
loop_
_entity_poly.entity_id
_entity_poly.type
_entity_poly.pdbx_seq_one_letter_code
_entity_poly.pdbx_strand_id
1 'polypeptide(L)'
;MRDIYVDGENTVDVYFWNSEGSTFSSPGQIIASTYAESVLLMSYATEYSSFIFLAIAEGKIPMVQNEPRLVIYRYDDSNGLFQKYQVIQDYGELEWLVLQTGELILFVLDSQMGKFKVVSA
;
A
#
# COMPACT_ATOMS: atom_id res chain seq x y z
N MET A 1 32.93 -1.10 -9.14
CA MET A 1 31.74 -0.88 -8.28
C MET A 1 31.22 0.49 -8.65
N ARG A 2 30.08 0.58 -9.34
CA ARG A 2 29.44 1.87 -9.60
C ARG A 2 28.49 2.10 -8.43
N ASP A 3 28.80 3.09 -7.61
CA ASP A 3 27.86 3.59 -6.61
C ASP A 3 26.69 4.21 -7.37
N ILE A 4 25.57 3.49 -7.42
CA ILE A 4 24.31 4.06 -7.87
C ILE A 4 23.78 4.84 -6.67
N TYR A 5 24.01 6.15 -6.69
CA TYR A 5 23.24 7.08 -5.87
C TYR A 5 21.79 7.00 -6.35
N VAL A 6 20.92 6.40 -5.54
CA VAL A 6 19.47 6.60 -5.66
C VAL A 6 19.21 7.91 -4.93
N ASP A 7 19.38 9.02 -5.65
CA ASP A 7 19.09 10.35 -5.13
C ASP A 7 17.58 10.58 -5.25
N GLY A 8 16.91 10.67 -4.10
CA GLY A 8 15.46 10.78 -3.97
C GLY A 8 14.90 9.72 -3.02
N GLU A 9 14.20 10.15 -1.97
CA GLU A 9 13.26 9.26 -1.29
C GLU A 9 12.28 8.77 -2.36
N ASN A 10 12.19 7.46 -2.58
CA ASN A 10 11.11 6.96 -3.44
C ASN A 10 9.79 7.30 -2.72
N THR A 11 8.80 7.78 -3.45
CA THR A 11 7.52 8.16 -2.85
C THR A 11 6.38 7.46 -3.56
N VAL A 12 5.32 7.21 -2.81
CA VAL A 12 4.00 6.96 -3.35
C VAL A 12 3.22 8.25 -3.21
N ASP A 13 3.03 8.93 -4.33
CA ASP A 13 2.26 10.16 -4.42
C ASP A 13 0.78 9.82 -4.60
N VAL A 14 -0.06 10.30 -3.69
CA VAL A 14 -1.51 10.07 -3.71
C VAL A 14 -2.20 11.32 -4.24
N TYR A 15 -2.93 11.14 -5.34
CA TYR A 15 -3.67 12.19 -6.03
C TYR A 15 -5.17 12.00 -5.79
N PHE A 16 -5.86 13.06 -5.38
CA PHE A 16 -7.31 13.05 -5.20
C PHE A 16 -7.99 13.76 -6.38
N TRP A 17 -9.09 13.17 -6.84
CA TRP A 17 -9.93 13.76 -7.89
C TRP A 17 -10.67 14.99 -7.35
N ASN A 18 -10.53 16.13 -8.02
CA ASN A 18 -11.34 17.31 -7.78
C ASN A 18 -12.48 17.36 -8.81
N SER A 19 -13.72 17.21 -8.35
CA SER A 19 -14.90 17.19 -9.20
C SER A 19 -15.28 18.56 -9.77
N GLU A 20 -15.00 19.65 -9.05
CA GLU A 20 -15.30 21.02 -9.49
C GLU A 20 -14.43 21.41 -10.69
N GLY A 21 -13.14 21.05 -10.63
CA GLY A 21 -12.17 21.29 -11.70
C GLY A 21 -12.11 20.20 -12.76
N SER A 22 -12.68 19.02 -12.49
CA SER A 22 -12.50 17.80 -13.31
C SER A 22 -11.01 17.46 -13.54
N THR A 23 -10.20 17.58 -12.49
CA THR A 23 -8.75 17.35 -12.55
C THR A 23 -8.26 16.60 -11.31
N PHE A 24 -7.16 15.87 -11.44
CA PHE A 24 -6.33 15.50 -10.30
C PHE A 24 -5.44 16.71 -9.95
N SER A 25 -5.46 17.14 -8.68
CA SER A 25 -4.64 18.28 -8.20
C SER A 25 -3.18 17.85 -7.93
N SER A 26 -2.30 18.72 -7.42
CA SER A 26 -1.01 18.30 -6.83
C SER A 26 -1.20 17.17 -5.79
N PRO A 27 -0.20 16.31 -5.53
CA PRO A 27 -0.41 15.17 -4.64
C PRO A 27 -0.95 15.65 -3.30
N GLY A 28 -2.14 15.16 -2.93
CA GLY A 28 -2.78 15.50 -1.67
C GLY A 28 -2.09 14.83 -0.49
N GLN A 29 -1.27 13.80 -0.77
CA GLN A 29 -0.38 13.19 0.18
C GLN A 29 0.86 12.61 -0.53
N ILE A 30 2.02 12.72 0.11
CA ILE A 30 3.25 12.05 -0.31
C ILE A 30 3.61 11.04 0.78
N ILE A 31 3.72 9.77 0.41
CA ILE A 31 4.10 8.69 1.33
C ILE A 31 5.52 8.25 0.99
N ALA A 32 6.46 8.46 1.92
CA ALA A 32 7.81 7.96 1.75
C ALA A 32 7.79 6.43 1.69
N SER A 33 8.46 5.88 0.68
CA SER A 33 8.64 4.45 0.49
C SER A 33 10.08 4.16 0.10
N THR A 34 10.62 3.02 0.52
CA THR A 34 11.99 2.69 0.09
C THR A 34 11.99 2.25 -1.39
N TYR A 35 11.03 1.39 -1.76
CA TYR A 35 10.81 0.89 -3.12
C TYR A 35 9.44 0.22 -3.19
N ALA A 36 8.42 0.95 -3.62
CA ALA A 36 7.07 0.41 -3.74
C ALA A 36 7.00 -0.54 -4.95
N GLU A 37 6.84 -1.84 -4.69
CA GLU A 37 6.72 -2.89 -5.70
C GLU A 37 5.25 -3.10 -6.11
N SER A 38 4.34 -2.98 -5.14
CA SER A 38 2.90 -3.12 -5.35
C SER A 38 2.14 -2.13 -4.48
N VAL A 39 1.10 -1.53 -5.05
CA VAL A 39 0.21 -0.60 -4.35
C VAL A 39 -1.22 -1.01 -4.65
N LEU A 40 -2.03 -1.19 -3.61
CA LEU A 40 -3.41 -1.63 -3.77
C LEU A 40 -4.36 -0.93 -2.81
N LEU A 41 -5.43 -0.37 -3.36
CA LEU A 41 -6.50 0.31 -2.63
C LEU A 41 -7.67 -0.65 -2.40
N MET A 42 -8.31 -0.56 -1.23
CA MET A 42 -9.54 -1.29 -0.90
C MET A 42 -10.51 -0.39 -0.17
N SER A 43 -11.76 -0.36 -0.63
CA SER A 43 -12.89 0.16 0.14
C SER A 43 -13.64 -1.01 0.74
N TYR A 44 -13.64 -1.11 2.07
CA TYR A 44 -14.29 -2.19 2.81
C TYR A 44 -15.37 -1.61 3.72
N ALA A 45 -16.60 -2.09 3.58
CA ALA A 45 -17.72 -1.66 4.38
C ALA A 45 -18.38 -2.86 5.08
N THR A 46 -18.72 -2.64 6.34
CA THR A 46 -19.59 -3.49 7.16
C THR A 46 -20.95 -2.80 7.30
N GLU A 47 -21.89 -3.45 7.99
CA GLU A 47 -23.18 -2.84 8.32
C GLU A 47 -23.05 -1.51 9.10
N TYR A 48 -22.00 -1.35 9.90
CA TYR A 48 -21.88 -0.22 10.85
C TYR A 48 -20.70 0.72 10.56
N SER A 49 -19.81 0.38 9.62
CA SER A 49 -18.59 1.15 9.38
C SER A 49 -18.06 0.94 7.97
N SER A 50 -17.41 1.98 7.43
CA SER A 50 -16.70 1.94 6.16
C SER A 50 -15.25 2.34 6.39
N PHE A 51 -14.34 1.67 5.69
CA PHE A 51 -12.91 1.88 5.78
C PHE A 51 -12.33 1.90 4.37
N ILE A 52 -11.38 2.80 4.13
CA ILE A 52 -10.54 2.78 2.95
C ILE A 52 -9.13 2.43 3.39
N PHE A 53 -8.59 1.36 2.84
CA PHE A 53 -7.23 0.90 3.07
C PHE A 53 -6.37 1.12 1.83
N LEU A 54 -5.13 1.51 2.05
CA LEU A 54 -4.08 1.55 1.02
C LEU A 54 -2.94 0.67 1.50
N ALA A 55 -2.66 -0.40 0.78
CA ALA A 55 -1.53 -1.27 1.05
C ALA A 55 -0.38 -0.97 0.09
N ILE A 56 0.83 -0.85 0.63
CA ILE A 56 2.07 -0.64 -0.13
C ILE A 56 3.04 -1.77 0.25
N ALA A 57 3.34 -2.64 -0.71
CA ALA A 57 4.41 -3.63 -0.57
C ALA A 57 5.73 -2.98 -0.97
N GLU A 58 6.65 -2.88 -0.01
CA GLU A 58 8.00 -2.41 -0.22
C GLU A 58 8.90 -3.60 -0.51
N GLY A 59 9.39 -3.67 -1.75
CA GLY A 59 10.27 -4.73 -2.22
C GLY A 59 11.70 -4.58 -1.72
N LYS A 60 12.53 -5.59 -1.99
CA LYS A 60 13.96 -5.55 -1.70
C LYS A 60 14.69 -4.68 -2.72
N ILE A 61 15.47 -3.71 -2.25
CA ILE A 61 16.48 -3.06 -3.10
C ILE A 61 17.73 -3.96 -3.10
N PRO A 62 18.19 -4.49 -4.25
CA PRO A 62 19.29 -5.46 -4.29
C PRO A 62 20.62 -4.97 -3.67
N MET A 63 20.79 -3.66 -3.48
CA MET A 63 22.01 -3.03 -2.98
C MET A 63 21.89 -2.46 -1.56
N VAL A 64 20.69 -2.48 -0.97
CA VAL A 64 20.43 -2.01 0.40
C VAL A 64 19.93 -3.21 1.20
N GLN A 65 20.52 -3.49 2.37
CA GLN A 65 20.02 -4.54 3.28
C GLN A 65 18.72 -4.11 3.97
N ASN A 66 17.70 -3.76 3.19
CA ASN A 66 16.36 -3.51 3.73
C ASN A 66 15.57 -4.80 3.68
N GLU A 67 14.98 -5.14 4.83
CA GLU A 67 14.01 -6.20 4.91
C GLU A 67 12.72 -5.76 4.19
N PRO A 68 12.15 -6.63 3.34
CA PRO A 68 10.89 -6.38 2.68
C PRO A 68 9.79 -6.17 3.70
N ARG A 69 8.87 -5.25 3.43
CA ARG A 69 7.72 -5.03 4.28
C ARG A 69 6.52 -4.56 3.51
N LEU A 70 5.36 -4.93 3.99
CA LEU A 70 4.07 -4.45 3.57
C LEU A 70 3.57 -3.45 4.62
N VAL A 71 3.20 -2.25 4.18
CA VAL A 71 2.62 -1.23 5.06
C VAL A 71 1.17 -1.00 4.65
N ILE A 72 0.26 -1.22 5.60
CA ILE A 72 -1.16 -0.93 5.43
C ILE A 72 -1.42 0.44 6.03
N TYR A 73 -2.02 1.31 5.25
CA TYR A 73 -2.54 2.60 5.66
C TYR A 73 -4.06 2.56 5.67
N ARG A 74 -4.67 3.32 6.57
CA ARG A 74 -6.11 3.54 6.65
C ARG A 74 -6.39 5.01 6.43
N TYR A 75 -7.36 5.32 5.58
CA TYR A 75 -7.81 6.68 5.35
C TYR A 75 -8.51 7.23 6.60
N ASP A 76 -8.10 8.42 7.01
CA ASP A 76 -8.70 9.16 8.11
C ASP A 76 -9.52 10.33 7.53
N ASP A 77 -10.84 10.20 7.60
CA ASP A 77 -11.79 11.19 7.07
C ASP A 77 -11.66 12.56 7.76
N SER A 78 -11.11 12.61 8.98
CA SER A 78 -10.99 13.86 9.75
C SER A 78 -9.95 14.82 9.19
N ASN A 79 -8.89 14.30 8.57
CA ASN A 79 -7.82 15.08 7.95
C ASN A 79 -7.66 14.81 6.45
N GLY A 80 -8.41 13.84 5.91
CA GLY A 80 -8.39 13.51 4.48
C GLY A 80 -7.10 12.85 4.01
N LEU A 81 -6.43 12.09 4.89
CA LEU A 81 -5.12 11.48 4.60
C LEU A 81 -5.07 10.01 5.00
N PHE A 82 -4.21 9.25 4.33
CA PHE A 82 -3.85 7.89 4.71
C PHE A 82 -2.88 7.89 5.88
N GLN A 83 -3.27 7.27 6.99
CA GLN A 83 -2.42 7.10 8.16
C GLN A 83 -1.93 5.66 8.27
N LYS A 84 -0.68 5.48 8.70
CA LYS A 84 -0.10 4.15 8.90
C LYS A 84 -0.93 3.39 9.92
N TYR A 85 -1.45 2.24 9.52
CA TYR A 85 -2.31 1.39 10.32
C TYR A 85 -1.58 0.14 10.81
N GLN A 86 -0.83 -0.52 9.92
CA GLN A 86 -0.12 -1.77 10.23
C GLN A 86 1.14 -1.93 9.37
N VAL A 87 2.11 -2.69 9.89
CA VAL A 87 3.29 -3.16 9.14
C VAL A 87 3.36 -4.68 9.24
N ILE A 88 3.58 -5.34 8.11
CA ILE A 88 3.72 -6.79 7.98
C ILE A 88 5.07 -7.07 7.31
N GLN A 89 5.83 -8.04 7.82
CA GLN A 89 7.12 -8.45 7.24
C GLN A 89 6.86 -9.43 6.08
N ASP A 90 6.55 -8.88 4.91
CA ASP A 90 6.26 -9.62 3.68
C ASP A 90 6.46 -8.72 2.46
N TYR A 91 6.52 -9.30 1.26
CA TYR A 91 6.59 -8.58 -0.01
C TYR A 91 5.99 -9.40 -1.15
N GLY A 92 5.63 -8.70 -2.22
CA GLY A 92 5.12 -9.29 -3.43
C GLY A 92 3.96 -8.50 -4.02
N GLU A 93 3.30 -9.08 -5.01
CA GLU A 93 2.07 -8.53 -5.55
C GLU A 93 0.95 -8.64 -4.51
N LEU A 94 0.05 -7.67 -4.50
CA LEU A 94 -1.01 -7.59 -3.50
C LEU A 94 -2.35 -7.86 -4.19
N GLU A 95 -3.23 -8.57 -3.51
CA GLU A 95 -4.61 -8.77 -3.95
C GLU A 95 -5.54 -8.83 -2.73
N TRP A 96 -6.69 -8.17 -2.81
CA TRP A 96 -7.70 -8.24 -1.76
C TRP A 96 -8.90 -9.08 -2.19
N LEU A 97 -9.52 -9.74 -1.21
CA LEU A 97 -10.79 -10.44 -1.38
C LEU A 97 -11.70 -10.15 -0.19
N VAL A 98 -12.97 -9.86 -0.47
CA VAL A 98 -14.02 -9.82 0.55
C VAL A 98 -14.85 -11.10 0.42
N LEU A 99 -14.91 -11.89 1.47
CA LEU A 99 -15.73 -13.10 1.50
C LEU A 99 -17.22 -12.75 1.60
N GLN A 100 -18.08 -13.68 1.20
CA GLN A 100 -19.54 -13.54 1.39
C GLN A 100 -19.94 -13.42 2.86
N THR A 101 -19.14 -13.99 3.75
CA THR A 101 -19.25 -13.90 5.21
C THR A 101 -18.81 -12.53 5.75
N GLY A 102 -18.23 -11.68 4.90
CA GLY A 102 -17.86 -10.30 5.21
C GLY A 102 -16.38 -10.11 5.54
N GLU A 103 -15.60 -11.17 5.77
CA GLU A 103 -14.18 -11.01 6.10
C GLU A 103 -13.38 -10.42 4.92
N LEU A 104 -12.51 -9.47 5.25
CA LEU A 104 -11.52 -8.91 4.34
C LEU A 104 -10.22 -9.72 4.43
N ILE A 105 -9.74 -10.21 3.29
CA ILE A 105 -8.51 -10.97 3.16
C ILE A 105 -7.52 -10.21 2.28
N LEU A 106 -6.26 -10.14 2.73
CA LEU A 106 -5.13 -9.69 1.91
C LEU A 106 -4.26 -10.89 1.52
N PHE A 107 -4.07 -11.07 0.22
CA PHE A 107 -3.10 -11.97 -0.34
C PHE A 107 -1.82 -11.21 -0.67
N VAL A 108 -0.69 -11.82 -0.29
CA VAL A 108 0.64 -11.40 -0.72
C VAL A 108 1.20 -12.51 -1.59
N LEU A 109 1.41 -12.19 -2.87
CA LEU A 109 1.82 -13.11 -3.91
C LEU A 109 3.32 -12.93 -4.17
N ASP A 110 4.12 -13.85 -3.66
CA ASP A 110 5.57 -13.87 -3.92
C ASP A 110 5.84 -14.41 -5.33
N SER A 111 6.15 -13.50 -6.25
CA SER A 111 6.48 -13.80 -7.65
C SER A 111 7.80 -14.58 -7.80
N GLN A 112 8.66 -14.61 -6.77
CA GLN A 112 9.96 -15.29 -6.79
C GLN A 112 9.93 -16.69 -6.18
N MET A 113 9.05 -16.98 -5.22
CA MET A 113 9.01 -18.28 -4.54
C MET A 113 7.81 -19.18 -4.89
N GLY A 114 6.81 -18.69 -5.63
CA GLY A 114 5.60 -19.48 -5.91
C GLY A 114 4.86 -19.92 -4.64
N LYS A 115 5.01 -19.16 -3.55
CA LYS A 115 4.39 -19.45 -2.26
C LYS A 115 3.29 -18.44 -1.97
N PHE A 116 2.11 -18.95 -1.73
CA PHE A 116 0.93 -18.18 -1.35
C PHE A 116 0.86 -18.07 0.17
N LYS A 117 0.69 -16.85 0.69
CA LYS A 117 0.48 -16.61 2.12
C LYS A 117 -0.76 -15.76 2.33
N VAL A 118 -1.68 -16.28 3.12
CA VAL A 118 -2.89 -15.57 3.55
C VAL A 118 -2.56 -14.78 4.81
N VAL A 119 -2.81 -13.48 4.78
CA VAL A 119 -2.78 -12.65 5.99
C VAL A 119 -4.21 -12.22 6.29
N SER A 120 -4.80 -12.77 7.35
CA SER A 120 -6.06 -12.29 7.91
C SER A 120 -5.78 -11.16 8.89
N ALA A 121 -6.51 -10.05 8.75
CA ALA A 121 -6.51 -8.96 9.73
C ALA A 121 -7.35 -9.34 10.97
#